data_AF-A0A832X0E8-F1
#
_entry.id   AF-A0A832X0E8-F1
#
_cell.length_a   1.000
_cell.length_b   1.000
_cell.length_c   1.000
_cell.angle_alpha   90.00
_cell.angle_beta   90.00
_cell.angle_gamma   90.00
#
_symmetry.space_group_name_H-M   'P 1'
#
loop_
_entity.id
_entity.type
_entity.pdbx_description
1 polymer ?
#
loop_
_entity_poly.entity_id
_entity_poly.type
_entity_poly.pdbx_seq_one_letter_code
_entity_poly.pdbx_strand_id
1 'polypeptide(L)'
;MDSTALTVIGILIGILVFGIKSGIGCGFSKVTTREILTIASSYFFLAILFGSIADRINLEALERLSSLGMGIHAFVSLLLIITGIYTQKKWNSGKDVSRHTFLVLSLPCPVCLGALAVSCILLASTLEIGGLKIGFLVGSAFFIAIVGSSFLLRKLGKTPDTLGSAMMMLGIYYMLGLLLIPAYMQTKPMSVSSSGGDEIAILPLMVCGAIILVSFLLANARRHNQ
;
A
#
# COMPACT_ATOMS: atom_id res chain seq x y z
N MET A 1 -24.32 -10.53 9.40
CA MET A 1 -23.44 -9.39 9.07
C MET A 1 -23.85 -8.94 7.69
N ASP A 2 -24.36 -7.71 7.57
CA ASP A 2 -24.87 -7.21 6.29
C ASP A 2 -23.72 -7.08 5.27
N SER A 3 -23.95 -7.51 4.03
CA SER A 3 -22.94 -7.52 2.96
C SER A 3 -22.27 -6.15 2.76
N THR A 4 -23.00 -5.07 3.01
CA THR A 4 -22.50 -3.69 2.98
C THR A 4 -21.48 -3.39 4.08
N ALA A 5 -21.67 -3.89 5.30
CA ALA A 5 -20.71 -3.72 6.39
C ALA A 5 -19.38 -4.43 6.07
N LEU A 6 -19.45 -5.63 5.48
CA LEU A 6 -18.28 -6.38 5.01
C LEU A 6 -17.50 -5.62 3.93
N THR A 7 -18.19 -5.02 2.95
CA THR A 7 -17.57 -4.20 1.91
C THR A 7 -16.87 -2.97 2.49
N VAL A 8 -17.53 -2.24 3.39
CA VAL A 8 -16.95 -1.05 4.04
C VAL A 8 -15.71 -1.40 4.86
N ILE A 9 -15.77 -2.49 5.63
CA ILE A 9 -14.63 -2.98 6.43
C ILE A 9 -13.47 -3.36 5.52
N GLY A 10 -13.74 -4.10 4.43
CA GLY A 10 -12.70 -4.49 3.46
C GLY A 10 -12.01 -3.29 2.82
N ILE A 11 -12.77 -2.28 2.42
CA ILE A 11 -12.24 -1.02 1.88
C ILE A 11 -11.35 -0.33 2.92
N LEU A 12 -11.83 -0.22 4.17
CA LEU A 12 -11.09 0.44 5.25
C LEU A 12 -9.77 -0.28 5.59
N ILE A 13 -9.79 -1.62 5.61
CA ILE A 13 -8.58 -2.43 5.80
C ILE A 13 -7.60 -2.22 4.64
N GLY A 14 -8.08 -2.20 3.40
CA GLY A 14 -7.24 -1.92 2.23
C GLY A 14 -6.55 -0.56 2.34
N ILE A 15 -7.31 0.48 2.69
CA ILE A 15 -6.79 1.84 2.95
C ILE A 15 -5.69 1.83 4.02
N LEU A 16 -5.92 1.14 5.15
CA LEU A 16 -4.94 1.02 6.23
C LEU A 16 -3.65 0.36 5.75
N VAL A 17 -3.74 -0.76 5.02
CA VAL A 17 -2.58 -1.47 4.47
C VAL A 17 -1.77 -0.58 3.54
N PHE A 18 -2.43 0.18 2.65
CA PHE A 18 -1.74 1.13 1.77
C PHE A 18 -1.09 2.29 2.53
N GLY A 19 -1.75 2.81 3.56
CA GLY A 19 -1.21 3.86 4.43
C GLY A 19 0.03 3.39 5.19
N ILE A 20 0.01 2.16 5.73
CA ILE A 20 1.14 1.54 6.43
C ILE A 20 2.38 1.48 5.53
N LYS A 21 2.23 1.08 4.26
CA LYS A 21 3.35 1.07 3.30
C LYS A 21 4.02 2.44 3.18
N SER A 22 3.24 3.49 2.97
CA SER A 22 3.77 4.84 2.82
C SER A 22 4.43 5.34 4.11
N GLY A 23 3.84 4.99 5.26
CA GLY A 23 4.43 5.28 6.57
C GLY A 23 5.69 4.49 6.90
N ILE A 24 5.88 3.27 6.37
CA ILE A 24 7.13 2.52 6.47
C ILE A 24 8.29 3.30 5.84
N GLY A 25 8.08 3.86 4.65
CA GLY A 25 9.11 4.69 4.00
C GLY A 25 9.46 5.94 4.79
N CYS A 26 8.45 6.59 5.38
CA CYS A 26 8.61 7.79 6.19
C CYS A 26 9.27 7.52 7.56
N GLY A 27 8.93 6.40 8.21
CA GLY A 27 9.39 6.05 9.55
C GLY A 27 10.86 5.64 9.62
N PHE A 28 11.35 4.92 8.61
CA PHE A 28 12.75 4.44 8.56
C PHE A 28 13.73 5.42 7.92
N SER A 29 13.26 6.46 7.23
CA SER A 29 14.13 7.48 6.65
C SER A 29 14.42 8.63 7.63
N LYS A 30 15.51 9.39 7.38
CA LYS A 30 15.86 10.62 8.13
C LYS A 30 14.98 11.80 7.71
N VAL A 31 13.68 11.57 7.75
CA VAL A 31 12.65 12.52 7.34
C VAL A 31 12.17 13.26 8.58
N THR A 32 11.98 14.56 8.43
CA THR A 32 11.47 15.44 9.48
C THR A 32 9.97 15.22 9.63
N THR A 33 9.43 15.46 10.83
CA THR A 33 7.98 15.34 11.06
C THR A 33 7.16 16.21 10.11
N ARG A 34 7.73 17.34 9.65
CA ARG A 34 7.12 18.24 8.65
C ARG A 34 6.97 17.56 7.29
N GLU A 35 8.00 16.87 6.83
CA GLU A 35 7.97 16.15 5.54
C GLU A 35 6.94 15.00 5.57
N ILE A 36 6.85 14.26 6.68
CA ILE A 36 5.82 13.22 6.89
C ILE A 36 4.43 13.84 6.83
N LEU A 37 4.24 14.99 7.48
CA LEU A 37 2.96 15.70 7.48
C LEU A 37 2.60 16.21 6.07
N THR A 38 3.56 16.72 5.29
CA THR A 38 3.31 17.12 3.90
C THR A 38 2.91 15.95 3.01
N ILE A 39 3.51 14.78 3.20
CA ILE A 39 3.15 13.57 2.45
C ILE A 39 1.74 13.10 2.87
N ALA A 40 1.48 12.97 4.17
CA ALA A 40 0.15 12.58 4.66
C ALA A 40 -0.94 13.58 4.21
N SER A 41 -0.63 14.88 4.25
CA SER A 41 -1.56 15.93 3.81
C SER A 41 -1.77 15.92 2.31
N SER A 42 -0.79 15.56 1.49
CA SER A 42 -0.99 15.45 0.04
C SER A 42 -1.93 14.28 -0.28
N TYR A 43 -1.76 13.12 0.36
CA TYR A 43 -2.70 11.98 0.24
C TYR A 43 -4.10 12.34 0.71
N PHE A 44 -4.22 13.07 1.82
CA PHE A 44 -5.50 13.57 2.33
C PHE A 44 -6.20 14.47 1.30
N PHE A 45 -5.46 15.43 0.72
CA PHE A 45 -5.99 16.33 -0.29
C PHE A 45 -6.41 15.59 -1.57
N LEU A 46 -5.59 14.64 -2.02
CA LEU A 46 -5.91 13.74 -3.14
C LEU A 46 -7.20 12.94 -2.87
N ALA A 47 -7.39 12.42 -1.66
CA ALA A 47 -8.60 11.68 -1.28
C ALA A 47 -9.85 12.57 -1.32
N ILE A 48 -9.76 13.82 -0.86
CA ILE A 48 -10.87 14.80 -0.98
C ILE A 48 -11.15 15.12 -2.45
N LEU A 49 -10.11 15.34 -3.25
CA LEU A 49 -10.26 15.63 -4.68
C LEU A 49 -10.96 14.47 -5.40
N PHE A 50 -10.50 13.24 -5.20
CA PHE A 50 -11.13 12.05 -5.77
C PHE A 50 -12.55 11.83 -5.24
N GLY A 51 -12.79 12.05 -3.94
CA GLY A 51 -14.14 11.97 -3.37
C GLY A 51 -15.10 13.01 -3.95
N SER A 52 -14.63 14.22 -4.24
CA SER A 52 -15.45 15.29 -4.84
C SER A 52 -15.76 15.05 -6.33
N ILE A 53 -14.90 14.32 -7.03
CA ILE A 53 -15.07 14.00 -8.47
C ILE A 53 -15.61 12.56 -8.64
N ALA A 54 -15.78 11.79 -7.55
CA ALA A 54 -16.24 10.40 -7.59
C ALA A 54 -17.55 10.24 -8.35
N ASP A 55 -18.50 11.16 -8.16
CA ASP A 55 -19.81 11.15 -8.84
C ASP A 55 -19.73 11.48 -10.34
N ARG A 56 -18.58 12.00 -10.82
CA ARG A 56 -18.33 12.42 -12.20
C ARG A 56 -17.38 11.48 -12.94
N ILE A 57 -16.74 10.54 -12.25
CA ILE A 57 -15.74 9.63 -12.82
C ILE A 57 -16.45 8.41 -13.39
N ASN A 58 -16.35 8.24 -14.70
CA ASN A 58 -16.75 6.99 -15.35
C ASN A 58 -15.80 5.86 -14.94
N LEU A 59 -16.36 4.71 -14.57
CA LEU A 59 -15.61 3.50 -14.22
C LEU A 59 -14.63 3.10 -15.35
N GLU A 60 -14.98 3.35 -16.61
CA GLU A 60 -14.11 3.10 -17.77
C GLU A 60 -12.80 3.91 -17.75
N ALA A 61 -12.85 5.18 -17.31
CA ALA A 61 -11.66 6.01 -17.20
C ALA A 61 -10.74 5.49 -16.10
N LEU A 62 -11.34 5.01 -14.99
CA LEU A 62 -10.62 4.39 -13.90
C LEU A 62 -9.99 3.05 -14.33
N GLU A 63 -10.71 2.25 -15.11
CA GLU A 63 -10.21 0.98 -15.63
C GLU A 63 -9.02 1.18 -16.59
N ARG A 64 -9.08 2.19 -17.47
CA ARG A 64 -7.92 2.59 -18.30
C ARG A 64 -6.74 3.11 -17.49
N LEU A 65 -7.00 3.87 -16.43
CA LEU A 65 -5.97 4.30 -15.47
C LEU A 65 -5.36 3.11 -14.71
N SER A 66 -6.17 2.12 -14.36
CA SER A 66 -5.75 0.90 -13.69
C SER A 66 -4.91 0.01 -14.61
N SER A 67 -5.29 -0.12 -15.89
CA SER A 67 -4.55 -0.91 -16.87
C SER A 67 -3.17 -0.31 -17.18
N LEU A 68 -3.08 1.01 -17.36
CA LEU A 68 -1.80 1.74 -17.41
C LEU A 68 -1.05 1.67 -16.08
N GLY A 69 -1.80 1.65 -14.98
CA GLY A 69 -1.30 1.54 -13.62
C GLY A 69 -0.52 0.25 -13.37
N MET A 70 -0.89 -0.88 -13.99
CA MET A 70 -0.14 -2.13 -13.89
C MET A 70 1.28 -2.00 -14.46
N GLY A 71 1.45 -1.34 -15.61
CA GLY A 71 2.76 -1.09 -16.20
C GLY A 71 3.62 -0.19 -15.31
N ILE A 72 3.04 0.88 -14.77
CA ILE A 72 3.75 1.77 -13.84
C ILE A 72 4.05 1.06 -12.51
N HIS A 73 3.18 0.17 -12.03
CA HIS A 73 3.45 -0.63 -10.84
C HIS A 73 4.67 -1.53 -11.02
N ALA A 74 4.84 -2.12 -12.21
CA ALA A 74 6.00 -2.94 -12.55
C ALA A 74 7.29 -2.12 -12.62
N PHE A 75 7.18 -0.90 -13.15
CA PHE A 75 8.31 0.02 -13.16
C PHE A 75 8.70 0.45 -11.74
N VAL A 76 7.72 0.80 -10.91
CA VAL A 76 7.93 1.20 -9.51
C VAL A 76 8.50 0.04 -8.69
N SER A 77 8.04 -1.19 -8.87
CA SER A 77 8.58 -2.36 -8.15
C SER A 77 10.05 -2.60 -8.51
N LEU A 78 10.42 -2.48 -9.79
CA LEU A 78 11.82 -2.57 -10.22
C LEU A 78 12.68 -1.45 -9.60
N LEU A 79 12.19 -0.21 -9.63
CA LEU A 79 12.86 0.91 -8.99
C LEU A 79 13.06 0.70 -7.49
N LEU A 80 12.07 0.15 -6.77
CA LEU A 80 12.18 -0.15 -5.34
C LEU A 80 13.26 -1.19 -5.06
N ILE A 81 13.37 -2.23 -5.89
CA ILE A 81 14.43 -3.25 -5.74
C ILE A 81 15.81 -2.62 -6.00
N ILE A 82 15.98 -1.88 -7.09
CA ILE A 82 17.25 -1.24 -7.46
C ILE A 82 17.68 -0.24 -6.37
N THR A 83 16.75 0.63 -5.94
CA THR A 83 17.03 1.64 -4.90
C THR A 83 17.23 1.02 -3.52
N GLY A 84 16.57 -0.09 -3.21
CA GLY A 84 16.80 -0.87 -1.99
C GLY A 84 18.23 -1.42 -1.93
N ILE A 85 18.67 -2.11 -2.99
CA ILE A 85 20.05 -2.64 -3.11
C ILE A 85 21.07 -1.49 -3.07
N TYR A 86 20.82 -0.39 -3.79
CA TYR A 86 21.68 0.78 -3.79
C TYR A 86 21.80 1.40 -2.39
N THR A 87 20.69 1.49 -1.65
CA THR A 87 20.66 2.04 -0.28
C THR A 87 21.52 1.18 0.65
N GLN A 88 21.37 -0.15 0.62
CA GLN A 88 22.21 -1.05 1.43
C GLN A 88 23.69 -0.97 1.05
N LYS A 89 24.01 -1.02 -0.25
CA LYS A 89 25.39 -0.97 -0.74
C LYS A 89 26.09 0.34 -0.34
N LYS A 90 25.39 1.47 -0.43
CA LYS A 90 25.96 2.78 -0.09
C LYS A 90 26.06 3.00 1.42
N TRP A 91 25.10 2.49 2.19
CA TRP A 91 25.18 2.48 3.63
C TRP A 91 26.40 1.70 4.13
N ASN A 92 26.68 0.53 3.53
CA ASN A 92 27.89 -0.24 3.84
C ASN A 92 29.20 0.49 3.44
N SER A 93 29.11 1.49 2.57
CA SER A 93 30.23 2.38 2.20
C SER A 93 30.29 3.65 3.06
N GLY A 94 29.53 3.74 4.15
CA GLY A 94 29.50 4.86 5.09
C GLY A 94 28.76 6.12 4.61
N LYS A 95 28.06 6.06 3.46
CA LYS A 95 27.32 7.21 2.90
C LYS A 95 25.82 7.00 3.06
N ASP A 96 25.16 7.92 3.75
CA ASP A 96 23.72 7.89 3.96
C ASP A 96 22.98 8.51 2.76
N VAL A 97 22.25 7.67 2.00
CA VAL A 97 21.43 8.09 0.85
C VAL A 97 19.93 7.92 1.13
N SER A 98 19.57 7.63 2.39
CA SER A 98 18.21 7.31 2.81
C SER A 98 17.19 8.41 2.50
N ARG A 99 17.61 9.67 2.49
CA ARG A 99 16.75 10.82 2.12
C ARG A 99 16.36 10.87 0.65
N HIS A 100 17.16 10.32 -0.26
CA HIS A 100 16.84 10.35 -1.68
C HIS A 100 16.04 9.12 -2.10
N THR A 101 16.31 7.96 -1.49
CA THR A 101 15.63 6.71 -1.84
C THR A 101 14.26 6.57 -1.19
N PHE A 102 14.00 7.20 -0.04
CA PHE A 102 12.65 7.21 0.54
C PHE A 102 11.64 7.93 -0.36
N LEU A 103 12.07 8.95 -1.11
CA LEU A 103 11.17 9.74 -1.93
C LEU A 103 10.57 8.88 -3.04
N VAL A 104 11.36 7.97 -3.62
CA VAL A 104 10.90 6.97 -4.60
C VAL A 104 9.83 6.04 -4.00
N LEU A 105 9.95 5.70 -2.72
CA LEU A 105 8.98 4.86 -2.01
C LEU A 105 7.72 5.62 -1.59
N SER A 106 7.87 6.89 -1.24
CA SER A 106 6.81 7.76 -0.74
C SER A 106 5.99 8.41 -1.86
N LEU A 107 6.46 8.39 -3.11
CA LEU A 107 5.71 8.97 -4.21
C LEU A 107 4.36 8.24 -4.37
N PRO A 108 3.26 8.99 -4.59
CA PRO A 108 1.94 8.41 -4.80
C PRO A 108 1.99 7.50 -6.02
N CYS A 109 1.90 6.20 -5.77
CA CYS A 109 1.87 5.22 -6.84
C CYS A 109 0.51 5.31 -7.56
N PRO A 110 0.44 5.20 -8.90
CA PRO A 110 -0.85 5.30 -9.61
C PRO A 110 -1.84 4.23 -9.15
N VAL A 111 -1.36 3.07 -8.70
CA VAL A 111 -2.19 2.02 -8.08
C VAL A 111 -2.83 2.48 -6.78
N CYS A 112 -2.08 3.22 -5.95
CA CYS A 112 -2.55 3.75 -4.67
C CYS A 112 -3.67 4.79 -4.92
N LEU A 113 -3.49 5.61 -5.95
CA LEU A 113 -4.49 6.59 -6.39
C LEU A 113 -5.72 5.92 -7.00
N GLY A 114 -5.54 4.87 -7.80
CA GLY A 114 -6.64 4.07 -8.34
C GLY A 114 -7.43 3.39 -7.23
N ALA A 115 -6.75 2.76 -6.26
CA ALA A 115 -7.38 2.16 -5.09
C ALA A 115 -8.15 3.19 -4.25
N LEU A 116 -7.59 4.38 -4.05
CA LEU A 116 -8.27 5.51 -3.40
C LEU A 116 -9.54 5.92 -4.14
N ALA A 117 -9.47 6.07 -5.47
CA ALA A 117 -10.61 6.44 -6.30
C ALA A 117 -11.72 5.38 -6.27
N VAL A 118 -11.37 4.09 -6.43
CA VAL A 118 -12.32 2.97 -6.33
C VAL A 118 -12.95 2.92 -4.95
N SER A 119 -12.14 3.08 -3.90
CA SER A 119 -12.64 3.09 -2.53
C SER A 119 -13.65 4.20 -2.31
N CYS A 120 -13.40 5.41 -2.82
CA CYS A 120 -14.34 6.53 -2.70
C CYS A 120 -15.65 6.28 -3.47
N ILE A 121 -15.56 5.80 -4.72
CA ILE A 121 -16.74 5.50 -5.54
C ILE A 121 -17.58 4.40 -4.89
N LEU A 122 -16.95 3.32 -4.44
CA LEU A 122 -17.64 2.17 -3.85
C LEU A 122 -18.28 2.54 -2.51
N LEU A 123 -17.63 3.38 -1.69
CA LEU A 123 -18.23 3.90 -0.46
C LEU A 123 -19.39 4.86 -0.75
N ALA A 124 -19.29 5.68 -1.81
CA ALA A 124 -20.35 6.61 -2.21
C ALA A 124 -21.61 5.88 -2.66
N SER A 125 -21.45 4.82 -3.47
CA SER A 125 -22.58 3.98 -3.88
C SER A 125 -23.17 3.18 -2.72
N THR A 126 -22.37 2.86 -1.68
CA THR A 126 -22.83 2.01 -0.57
C THR A 126 -23.54 2.81 0.52
N LEU A 127 -23.10 4.04 0.79
CA LEU A 127 -23.61 4.85 1.90
C LEU A 127 -24.63 5.92 1.45
N GLU A 128 -24.77 6.19 0.15
CA GLU A 128 -25.57 7.31 -0.41
C GLU A 128 -25.25 8.67 0.25
N ILE A 129 -24.03 8.80 0.79
CA ILE A 129 -23.52 10.03 1.40
C ILE A 129 -22.78 10.82 0.32
N GLY A 130 -22.93 12.16 0.32
CA GLY A 130 -22.23 13.02 -0.62
C GLY A 130 -20.71 12.79 -0.65
N GLY A 131 -20.13 12.70 -1.85
CA GLY A 131 -18.74 12.28 -2.09
C GLY A 131 -17.67 13.08 -1.33
N LEU A 132 -17.94 14.35 -1.00
CA LEU A 132 -17.04 15.19 -0.21
C LEU A 132 -16.86 14.69 1.24
N LYS A 133 -17.93 14.17 1.88
CA LYS A 133 -17.84 13.59 3.22
C LYS A 133 -17.07 12.27 3.21
N ILE A 134 -17.18 11.50 2.14
CA ILE A 134 -16.47 10.23 1.96
C ILE A 134 -14.99 10.47 1.70
N GLY A 135 -14.66 11.42 0.82
CA GLY A 135 -13.27 11.85 0.61
C GLY A 135 -12.60 12.29 1.91
N PHE A 136 -13.34 12.99 2.78
CA PHE A 136 -12.86 13.35 4.12
C PHE A 136 -12.64 12.13 5.02
N LEU A 137 -13.58 11.19 5.05
CA LEU A 137 -13.47 9.95 5.84
C LEU A 137 -12.26 9.12 5.40
N VAL A 138 -12.17 8.81 4.11
CA VAL A 138 -11.08 8.03 3.51
C VAL A 138 -9.74 8.74 3.67
N GLY A 139 -9.70 10.05 3.40
CA GLY A 139 -8.52 10.87 3.61
C GLY A 139 -8.04 10.82 5.06
N SER A 140 -8.95 10.98 6.02
CA SER A 140 -8.61 10.97 7.45
C SER A 140 -8.02 9.61 7.88
N ALA A 141 -8.58 8.51 7.38
CA ALA A 141 -8.07 7.16 7.64
C ALA A 141 -6.65 6.98 7.08
N PHE A 142 -6.40 7.43 5.85
CA PHE A 142 -5.05 7.43 5.24
C PHE A 142 -4.06 8.27 6.04
N PHE A 143 -4.48 9.46 6.47
CA PHE A 143 -3.64 10.36 7.26
C PHE A 143 -3.23 9.72 8.59
N ILE A 144 -4.20 9.15 9.33
CA ILE A 144 -3.95 8.46 10.60
C ILE A 144 -3.04 7.25 10.37
N ALA A 145 -3.28 6.47 9.31
CA ALA A 145 -2.47 5.31 8.98
C ALA A 145 -0.99 5.69 8.72
N ILE A 146 -0.75 6.73 7.91
CA ILE A 146 0.60 7.19 7.58
C ILE A 146 1.30 7.75 8.82
N VAL A 147 0.65 8.64 9.56
CA VAL A 147 1.25 9.27 10.75
C VAL A 147 1.49 8.23 11.84
N GLY A 148 0.50 7.38 12.11
CA GLY A 148 0.56 6.33 13.13
C GLY A 148 1.67 5.32 12.85
N SER A 149 1.72 4.77 11.64
CA SER A 149 2.77 3.82 11.25
C SER A 149 4.15 4.48 11.22
N SER A 150 4.26 5.71 10.71
CA SER A 150 5.53 6.45 10.71
C SER A 150 6.06 6.67 12.13
N PHE A 151 5.21 7.08 13.07
CA PHE A 151 5.62 7.35 14.45
C PHE A 151 5.99 6.07 15.20
N LEU A 152 5.24 4.99 14.98
CA LEU A 152 5.50 3.67 15.56
C LEU A 152 6.87 3.14 15.11
N LEU A 153 7.18 3.23 13.82
CA LEU A 153 8.46 2.78 13.27
C LEU A 153 9.61 3.69 13.66
N ARG A 154 9.36 5.00 13.81
CA ARG A 154 10.35 5.94 14.32
C ARG A 154 10.79 5.61 15.74
N LYS A 155 9.90 5.01 16.54
CA LYS A 155 10.16 4.54 17.91
C LYS A 155 10.94 3.21 17.94
N LEU A 156 10.83 2.41 16.88
CA LEU A 156 11.50 1.10 16.75
C LEU A 156 12.98 1.19 16.34
N GLY A 157 13.49 2.40 16.11
CA GLY A 157 14.91 2.67 15.80
C GLY A 157 15.16 2.92 14.32
N LYS A 158 15.92 3.98 14.01
CA LYS A 158 16.25 4.39 12.64
C LYS A 158 17.50 3.67 12.17
N THR A 159 17.34 2.57 11.42
CA THR A 159 18.46 2.03 10.64
C THR A 159 18.16 2.11 9.13
N PRO A 160 19.00 2.76 8.32
CA PRO A 160 18.82 2.81 6.87
C PRO A 160 19.01 1.43 6.22
N ASP A 161 19.64 0.48 6.94
CA ASP A 161 19.65 -0.94 6.55
C ASP A 161 18.24 -1.56 6.59
N THR A 162 17.43 -1.30 7.62
CA THR A 162 16.01 -1.73 7.63
C THR A 162 15.18 -1.08 6.54
N LEU A 163 15.48 0.18 6.18
CA LEU A 163 14.81 0.84 5.06
C LEU A 163 15.10 0.10 3.74
N GLY A 164 16.37 -0.19 3.46
CA GLY A 164 16.78 -0.90 2.24
C GLY A 164 16.18 -2.30 2.13
N SER A 165 16.20 -3.06 3.23
CA SER A 165 15.56 -4.38 3.31
C SER A 165 14.04 -4.31 3.12
N ALA A 166 13.37 -3.34 3.75
CA ALA A 166 11.93 -3.13 3.57
C ALA A 166 11.57 -2.74 2.13
N MET A 167 12.37 -1.88 1.48
CA MET A 167 12.19 -1.50 0.08
C MET A 167 12.34 -2.70 -0.86
N MET A 168 13.33 -3.56 -0.62
CA MET A 168 13.56 -4.77 -1.42
C MET A 168 12.42 -5.78 -1.24
N MET A 169 11.99 -6.03 0.00
CA MET A 169 10.87 -6.92 0.33
C MET A 169 9.57 -6.44 -0.30
N LEU A 170 9.29 -5.14 -0.23
CA LEU A 170 8.12 -4.53 -0.85
C LEU A 170 8.16 -4.58 -2.38
N GLY A 171 9.33 -4.36 -2.98
CA GLY A 171 9.52 -4.50 -4.43
C GLY A 171 9.27 -5.93 -4.92
N ILE A 172 9.75 -6.93 -4.19
CA ILE A 172 9.50 -8.36 -4.48
C ILE A 172 8.01 -8.68 -4.29
N TYR A 173 7.38 -8.21 -3.21
CA TYR A 173 5.94 -8.37 -3.00
C TYR A 173 5.12 -7.75 -4.14
N TYR A 174 5.55 -6.61 -4.68
CA TYR A 174 4.88 -5.96 -5.81
C TYR A 174 5.05 -6.74 -7.12
N MET A 175 6.24 -7.29 -7.38
CA MET A 175 6.44 -8.19 -8.52
C MET A 175 5.59 -9.46 -8.39
N LEU A 176 5.49 -10.01 -7.17
CA LEU A 176 4.66 -11.16 -6.90
C LEU A 176 3.17 -10.83 -7.12
N GLY A 177 2.69 -9.67 -6.66
CA GLY A 177 1.34 -9.18 -6.93
C GLY A 177 1.05 -9.01 -8.43
N LEU A 178 2.00 -8.46 -9.19
CA LEU A 178 1.92 -8.35 -10.66
C LEU A 178 1.77 -9.68 -11.37
N LEU A 179 2.36 -10.76 -10.85
CA LEU A 179 2.23 -12.10 -11.42
C LEU A 179 0.92 -12.76 -10.98
N LEU A 180 0.55 -12.65 -9.70
CA LEU A 180 -0.63 -13.32 -9.14
C LEU A 180 -1.95 -12.70 -9.62
N ILE A 181 -2.07 -11.37 -9.68
CA ILE A 181 -3.34 -10.70 -10.04
C ILE A 181 -3.85 -11.13 -11.42
N PRO A 182 -3.08 -11.02 -12.52
CA PRO A 182 -3.56 -11.45 -13.84
C PRO A 182 -3.73 -12.97 -13.93
N ALA A 183 -2.89 -13.76 -13.27
CA ALA A 183 -3.05 -15.22 -13.21
C ALA A 183 -4.37 -15.61 -12.52
N TYR A 184 -4.74 -14.93 -11.44
CA TYR A 184 -6.00 -15.14 -10.73
C TYR A 184 -7.22 -14.66 -11.53
N MET A 185 -7.11 -13.54 -12.24
CA MET A 185 -8.20 -13.05 -13.10
C MET A 185 -8.47 -13.96 -14.30
N GLN A 186 -7.44 -14.64 -14.83
CA GLN A 186 -7.57 -15.61 -15.92
C GLN A 186 -8.21 -16.94 -15.48
N THR A 187 -8.07 -17.35 -14.22
CA THR A 187 -8.67 -18.59 -13.70
C THR A 187 -10.12 -18.40 -13.25
N LYS A 188 -10.53 -17.17 -12.91
CA LYS A 188 -11.89 -16.83 -12.49
C LYS A 188 -13.00 -17.15 -13.52
N PRO A 189 -12.82 -16.96 -14.85
CA PRO A 189 -13.84 -17.35 -15.82
C PRO A 189 -13.95 -18.88 -16.07
N MET A 190 -13.03 -19.71 -15.55
CA MET A 190 -13.07 -21.18 -15.73
C MET A 190 -13.84 -21.93 -14.65
N SER A 191 -14.37 -21.25 -13.63
CA SER A 191 -15.17 -21.88 -12.58
C SER A 191 -16.42 -21.06 -12.26
N VAL A 192 -17.35 -20.98 -13.22
CA VAL A 192 -18.77 -20.72 -12.92
C VAL A 192 -19.54 -22.04 -13.04
N SER A 193 -19.09 -23.03 -12.27
CA SER A 193 -19.94 -24.12 -11.81
C SER A 193 -20.11 -23.91 -10.32
N SER A 194 -21.29 -23.44 -9.95
CA SER A 194 -21.74 -23.24 -8.57
C SER A 194 -21.47 -24.48 -7.73
N SER A 195 -20.48 -24.44 -6.84
CA SER A 195 -20.39 -25.34 -5.69
C SER A 195 -19.52 -24.70 -4.62
N GLY A 196 -20.05 -24.64 -3.40
CA GLY A 196 -19.54 -23.83 -2.29
C GLY A 196 -18.06 -24.06 -1.99
N GLY A 197 -17.29 -22.97 -1.91
CA GLY A 197 -15.86 -23.03 -1.67
C GLY A 197 -15.20 -21.67 -1.43
N ASP A 198 -15.91 -20.70 -0.84
CA ASP A 198 -15.32 -19.40 -0.48
C ASP A 198 -14.22 -19.50 0.61
N GLU A 199 -14.06 -20.67 1.24
CA GLU A 199 -13.08 -20.90 2.30
C GLU A 199 -11.66 -21.25 1.76
N ILE A 200 -11.54 -21.74 0.53
CA ILE A 200 -10.27 -22.34 0.04
C ILE A 200 -9.31 -21.28 -0.54
N ALA A 201 -9.83 -20.15 -1.03
CA ALA A 201 -9.00 -19.06 -1.58
C ALA A 201 -8.33 -18.19 -0.49
N ILE A 202 -8.85 -18.22 0.74
CA ILE A 202 -8.35 -17.45 1.88
C ILE A 202 -7.11 -18.15 2.50
N LEU A 203 -7.05 -19.48 2.40
CA LEU A 203 -5.98 -20.31 2.94
C LEU A 203 -4.58 -19.99 2.37
N PRO A 204 -4.35 -19.88 1.04
CA PRO A 204 -3.03 -19.53 0.52
C PRO A 204 -2.62 -18.09 0.89
N LEU A 205 -3.58 -17.17 1.02
CA LEU A 205 -3.32 -15.77 1.39
C LEU A 205 -2.94 -15.65 2.88
N MET A 206 -3.60 -16.43 3.74
CA MET A 206 -3.24 -16.60 5.16
C MET A 206 -1.88 -17.26 5.34
N VAL A 207 -1.56 -18.29 4.55
CA VAL A 207 -0.25 -18.97 4.58
C VAL A 207 0.86 -18.02 4.14
N CYS A 208 0.67 -17.27 3.05
CA CYS A 208 1.64 -16.25 2.63
C CYS A 208 1.79 -15.14 3.67
N GLY A 209 0.70 -14.68 4.28
CA GLY A 209 0.73 -13.70 5.38
C GLY A 209 1.49 -14.22 6.61
N ALA A 210 1.25 -15.47 7.01
CA ALA A 210 1.94 -16.12 8.11
C ALA A 210 3.43 -16.28 7.83
N ILE A 211 3.82 -16.67 6.61
CA ILE A 211 5.22 -16.79 6.21
C ILE A 211 5.93 -15.43 6.27
N ILE A 212 5.27 -14.36 5.83
CA ILE A 212 5.82 -12.99 5.90
C ILE A 212 6.01 -12.57 7.36
N LEU A 213 5.03 -12.84 8.22
CA LEU A 213 5.05 -12.46 9.64
C LEU A 213 6.10 -13.28 10.42
N VAL A 214 6.21 -14.58 10.14
CA VAL A 214 7.24 -15.46 10.70
C VAL A 214 8.64 -15.06 10.23
N SER A 215 8.79 -14.70 8.96
CA SER A 215 10.08 -14.22 8.41
C SER A 215 10.49 -12.90 9.08
N PHE A 216 9.54 -11.99 9.32
CA PHE A 216 9.79 -10.75 10.03
C PHE A 216 10.17 -10.98 11.50
N LEU A 217 9.48 -11.90 12.19
CA LEU A 217 9.80 -12.24 13.58
C LEU A 217 11.15 -12.95 13.71
N LEU A 218 11.49 -13.87 12.79
CA LEU A 218 12.81 -14.52 12.76
C LEU A 218 13.94 -13.54 12.45
N ALA A 219 13.72 -12.60 11.53
CA ALA A 219 14.68 -11.54 11.23
C ALA A 219 14.88 -10.60 12.44
N ASN A 220 13.82 -10.31 13.17
CA ASN A 220 13.89 -9.48 14.38
C ASN A 220 14.54 -10.22 15.56
N ALA A 221 14.25 -11.52 15.74
CA ALA A 221 14.85 -12.35 16.78
C ALA A 221 16.36 -12.53 16.59
N ARG A 222 16.84 -12.65 15.34
CA ARG A 222 18.29 -12.72 15.06
C ARG A 222 19.04 -11.42 15.36
N ARG A 223 18.38 -10.27 15.33
CA ARG A 223 18.99 -8.96 15.67
C ARG A 223 19.17 -8.73 17.17
N HIS A 224 18.49 -9.50 18.02
CA HIS A 224 18.56 -9.33 19.47
C HIS A 224 19.54 -10.31 20.15
N ASN A 225 20.18 -11.18 19.37
CA ASN A 225 21.09 -12.23 19.84
C ASN A 225 22.52 -12.09 19.25
N GLN A 226 22.84 -10.93 18.69
CA GLN A 226 24.19 -10.43 18.38
C GLN A 226 24.39 -9.11 19.13
#